data_AF-A0A6U1K0R5-F1
#
_entry.id   AF-A0A6U1K0R5-F1
#
_cell.length_a   1.000
_cell.length_b   1.000
_cell.length_c   1.000
_cell.angle_alpha   90.00
_cell.angle_beta   90.00
_cell.angle_gamma   90.00
#
_symmetry.space_group_name_H-M   'P 1'
#
loop_
_entity.id
_entity.type
_entity.pdbx_description
1 polymer ?
#
loop_
_entity_poly.entity_id
_entity_poly.type
_entity_poly.pdbx_seq_one_letter_code
_entity_poly.pdbx_strand_id
1 'polypeptide(L)'
;WAHILYLLLSLSLSLFKPTGTLTNCVSCVNTRTITSGHTVLFSPLLHKDAHTLIEAQPLSLGAMSRIMEWNKAAVARCVKLSSESRRPASTRALFHSSSQSSGNTGCMLEQVARHVIKGLQIAVDGCTAGCQTGTISSEVARDRTKLARAAEEAVRKGLRQVLDAVHVAGDVVVQLQVHYQQEVAPHVGGVRNEEMECVTGLAAFLKAAQSGVVKSLSAALTAFFGQMETVLRAEQRRSEFMPPESDSMMESPTPACLVAVATLTAALRAGGEALNGPNLQAFNAEVVQRMHALLLAHLQRFTFSQTGALRLKHDVSEYSGAVRGMGGGEEALETELKAMVSILIISPASLLGVVDGSLRMSHKDALRFIQLREDFKTARVGGKSLATIFASE
;
A
#
# COMPACT_ATOMS: atom_id res chain seq x y z
N TRP A 1 -6.44 -1.23 5.31
CA TRP A 1 -5.91 0.07 5.78
C TRP A 1 -6.20 0.42 7.25
N ALA A 2 -7.36 0.06 7.84
CA ALA A 2 -7.67 0.37 9.24
C ALA A 2 -6.76 -0.32 10.29
N HIS A 3 -6.07 -1.42 9.95
CA HIS A 3 -5.08 -2.07 10.83
C HIS A 3 -3.68 -1.45 10.76
N ILE A 4 -3.27 -0.91 9.60
CA ILE A 4 -2.08 -0.05 9.45
C ILE A 4 -2.20 1.20 10.33
N LEU A 5 -3.44 1.56 10.65
CA LEU A 5 -3.79 2.74 11.43
C LEU A 5 -3.33 2.67 12.90
N TYR A 6 -3.25 1.47 13.47
CA TYR A 6 -3.14 1.29 14.92
C TYR A 6 -1.69 1.37 15.45
N LEU A 7 -0.67 1.19 14.60
CA LEU A 7 0.72 1.00 15.08
C LEU A 7 1.62 2.23 15.03
N LEU A 8 1.38 3.16 14.09
CA LEU A 8 1.95 4.51 14.23
C LEU A 8 1.43 5.18 15.52
N LEU A 9 0.22 4.82 15.96
CA LEU A 9 -0.35 5.19 17.25
C LEU A 9 0.18 4.35 18.43
N SER A 10 0.52 3.07 18.28
CA SER A 10 1.04 2.29 19.41
C SER A 10 2.45 2.70 19.84
N LEU A 11 3.29 3.20 18.92
CA LEU A 11 4.55 3.88 19.25
C LEU A 11 4.33 5.19 20.03
N SER A 12 3.13 5.79 19.95
CA SER A 12 2.81 7.05 20.66
C SER A 12 2.38 6.85 22.13
N LEU A 13 1.78 5.70 22.49
CA LEU A 13 1.27 5.46 23.85
C LEU A 13 2.35 5.02 24.84
N SER A 14 3.47 4.44 24.38
CA SER A 14 4.59 4.04 25.26
C SER A 14 5.50 5.21 25.65
N LEU A 15 5.55 6.28 24.84
CA LEU A 15 6.32 7.50 25.12
C LEU A 15 5.53 8.57 25.90
N PHE A 16 4.20 8.47 25.92
CA PHE A 16 3.31 9.31 26.72
C PHE A 16 2.69 8.50 27.86
N LYS A 17 3.51 8.07 28.83
CA LYS A 17 2.98 7.85 30.18
C LYS A 17 2.81 9.22 30.83
N PRO A 18 1.58 9.74 31.01
CA PRO A 18 1.41 10.94 31.81
C PRO A 18 1.80 10.59 33.25
N THR A 19 2.88 11.18 33.75
CA THR A 19 3.07 11.30 35.20
C THR A 19 2.04 12.32 35.70
N GLY A 20 0.79 11.87 35.87
CA GLY A 20 -0.29 12.72 36.34
C GLY A 20 -1.64 12.21 35.83
N THR A 21 -2.43 11.71 36.76
CA THR A 21 -3.85 11.34 36.62
C THR A 21 -4.64 12.29 35.73
N LEU A 22 -5.12 11.79 34.58
CA LEU A 22 -6.12 12.44 33.74
C LEU A 22 -7.51 11.88 34.11
N THR A 23 -8.22 12.56 35.01
CA THR A 23 -9.67 12.44 35.15
C THR A 23 -10.33 13.66 34.51
N ASN A 24 -11.29 13.39 33.62
CA ASN A 24 -12.37 14.24 33.10
C ASN A 24 -12.16 15.77 33.08
N CYS A 25 -12.22 16.39 31.89
CA CYS A 25 -13.34 17.29 31.55
C CYS A 25 -13.18 17.99 30.19
N VAL A 26 -14.30 17.99 29.49
CA VAL A 26 -14.70 18.91 28.43
C VAL A 26 -14.81 20.32 29.01
N SER A 27 -14.15 21.32 28.40
CA SER A 27 -14.72 22.66 28.18
C SER A 27 -13.73 23.55 27.43
N CYS A 28 -14.29 24.28 26.46
CA CYS A 28 -13.65 25.37 25.75
C CYS A 28 -13.39 26.55 26.71
N VAL A 29 -12.22 27.18 26.63
CA VAL A 29 -12.08 28.60 26.99
C VAL A 29 -11.21 29.28 25.95
N ASN A 30 -11.86 30.21 25.26
CA ASN A 30 -11.33 31.16 24.31
C ASN A 30 -10.69 32.32 25.10
N THR A 31 -9.42 32.64 24.88
CA THR A 31 -8.89 33.97 25.24
C THR A 31 -7.74 34.36 24.33
N ARG A 32 -8.06 35.28 23.41
CA ARG A 32 -7.09 36.12 22.70
C ARG A 32 -6.34 36.97 23.72
N THR A 33 -5.01 37.02 23.58
CA THR A 33 -4.30 38.29 23.83
C THR A 33 -3.21 38.45 22.78
N ILE A 34 -3.46 39.38 21.86
CA ILE A 34 -2.47 39.95 20.95
C ILE A 34 -1.70 40.98 21.77
N THR A 35 -0.38 40.85 21.86
CA THR A 35 0.50 41.98 22.16
C THR A 35 1.62 42.02 21.12
N SER A 36 1.52 43.06 20.29
CA SER A 36 2.53 43.51 19.35
C SER A 36 3.80 43.95 20.07
N GLY A 37 4.96 43.59 19.51
CA GLY A 37 6.23 44.24 19.83
C GLY A 37 7.39 43.25 19.91
N HIS A 38 8.20 43.20 18.85
CA HIS A 38 9.45 42.42 18.71
C HIS A 38 9.32 40.92 18.40
N THR A 39 8.73 40.58 17.26
CA THR A 39 8.77 39.23 16.65
C THR A 39 9.84 39.13 15.54
N VAL A 40 10.95 39.88 15.64
CA VAL A 40 11.94 40.01 14.54
C VAL A 40 13.29 39.32 14.81
N LEU A 41 13.57 38.86 16.03
CA LEU A 41 14.90 38.28 16.33
C LEU A 41 15.05 36.77 16.07
N PHE A 42 13.97 36.09 15.68
CA PHE A 42 13.96 34.64 15.45
C PHE A 42 13.12 34.26 14.24
N SER A 43 13.29 34.96 13.12
CA SER A 43 12.93 34.33 11.85
C SER A 43 13.75 33.04 11.73
N PRO A 44 13.15 31.88 11.44
CA PRO A 44 13.94 30.69 11.17
C PRO A 44 14.90 31.07 10.05
N LEU A 45 16.20 31.02 10.30
CA LEU A 45 17.26 31.20 9.30
C LEU A 45 17.24 30.02 8.34
N LEU A 46 16.12 29.81 7.66
CA LEU A 46 16.09 29.10 6.40
C LEU A 46 16.07 30.18 5.33
N HIS A 47 17.20 30.30 4.64
CA HIS A 47 17.25 30.98 3.35
C HIS A 47 16.06 30.48 2.52
N LYS A 48 15.27 31.37 1.91
CA LYS A 48 14.14 30.96 1.04
C LYS A 48 14.56 29.88 0.03
N ASP A 49 15.80 29.95 -0.44
CA ASP A 49 16.41 28.99 -1.37
C ASP A 49 16.62 27.58 -0.79
N ALA A 50 16.84 27.45 0.51
CA ALA A 50 17.01 26.15 1.17
C ALA A 50 15.67 25.39 1.26
N HIS A 51 14.55 26.11 1.42
CA HIS A 51 13.22 25.50 1.38
C HIS A 51 12.88 24.94 -0.01
N THR A 52 13.14 25.71 -1.07
CA THR A 52 12.88 25.29 -2.46
C THR A 52 13.72 24.07 -2.86
N LEU A 53 14.97 24.01 -2.39
CA LEU A 53 15.89 22.88 -2.64
C LEU A 53 15.43 21.58 -1.95
N ILE A 54 14.90 21.66 -0.73
CA ILE A 54 14.39 20.48 0.00
C ILE A 54 13.04 20.01 -0.55
N GLU A 55 12.21 20.94 -1.05
CA GLU A 55 10.90 20.61 -1.63
C GLU A 55 10.98 20.00 -3.03
N ALA A 56 12.09 20.11 -3.75
CA ALA A 56 12.26 19.55 -5.09
C ALA A 56 12.84 18.13 -5.09
N GLN A 57 13.20 17.59 -3.92
CA GLN A 57 13.92 16.32 -3.80
C GLN A 57 13.00 15.16 -3.41
N PRO A 58 13.35 13.92 -3.81
CA PRO A 58 12.74 12.72 -3.24
C PRO A 58 12.85 12.73 -1.71
N LEU A 59 11.91 12.03 -1.06
CA LEU A 59 11.92 11.89 0.39
C LEU A 59 13.26 11.31 0.85
N SER A 60 13.99 12.03 1.69
CA SER A 60 15.31 11.59 2.16
C SER A 60 15.54 11.90 3.63
N LEU A 61 16.20 10.97 4.34
CA LEU A 61 16.62 11.19 5.72
C LEU A 61 17.63 12.34 5.83
N GLY A 62 18.52 12.50 4.85
CA GLY A 62 19.51 13.57 4.85
C GLY A 62 18.89 14.97 4.85
N ALA A 63 17.82 15.19 4.08
CA ALA A 63 17.09 16.46 4.12
C ALA A 63 16.40 16.67 5.48
N MET A 64 15.84 15.62 6.07
CA MET A 64 15.14 15.71 7.37
C MET A 64 16.08 15.94 8.54
N SER A 65 17.23 15.27 8.58
CA SER A 65 18.26 15.51 9.59
C SER A 65 18.77 16.95 9.54
N ARG A 66 18.89 17.55 8.35
CA ARG A 66 19.27 18.98 8.21
C ARG A 66 18.22 19.92 8.80
N ILE A 67 16.93 19.67 8.55
CA ILE A 67 15.85 20.47 9.15
C ILE A 67 15.89 20.35 10.69
N MET A 68 16.06 19.14 11.21
CA MET A 68 16.19 18.89 12.66
C MET A 68 17.39 19.61 13.26
N GLU A 69 18.55 19.55 12.62
CA GLU A 69 19.77 20.24 13.08
C GLU A 69 19.60 21.77 13.08
N TRP A 70 18.94 22.33 12.06
CA TRP A 70 18.64 23.76 12.03
C TRP A 70 17.67 24.18 13.14
N ASN A 71 16.65 23.36 13.40
CA ASN A 71 15.72 23.62 14.50
C ASN A 71 16.46 23.55 15.85
N LYS A 72 17.27 22.51 16.08
CA LYS A 72 18.12 22.37 17.27
C LYS A 72 18.99 23.61 17.50
N ALA A 73 19.70 24.05 16.48
CA ALA A 73 20.52 25.26 16.56
C ALA A 73 19.69 26.53 16.83
N ALA A 74 18.48 26.62 16.26
CA ALA A 74 17.57 27.74 16.51
C ALA A 74 17.04 27.74 17.95
N VAL A 75 16.68 26.58 18.49
CA VAL A 75 16.27 26.44 19.89
C VAL A 75 17.41 26.79 20.84
N ALA A 76 18.64 26.31 20.57
CA ALA A 76 19.81 26.68 21.37
C ALA A 76 20.07 28.20 21.39
N ARG A 77 19.84 28.91 20.28
CA ARG A 77 19.89 30.38 20.24
C ARG A 77 18.72 31.01 21.00
N CYS A 78 17.51 30.47 20.85
CA CYS A 78 16.30 30.92 21.54
C CYS A 78 16.50 30.92 23.06
N VAL A 79 17.09 29.85 23.60
CA VAL A 79 17.38 29.71 25.04
C VAL A 79 18.32 30.81 25.54
N LYS A 80 19.33 31.19 24.75
CA LYS A 80 20.34 32.19 25.11
C LYS A 80 19.84 33.63 24.98
N LEU A 81 19.00 33.95 23.99
CA LEU A 81 18.60 35.33 23.71
C LEU A 81 17.20 35.69 24.22
N SER A 82 16.34 34.73 24.52
CA SER A 82 14.98 34.99 25.04
C SER A 82 14.97 35.08 26.57
N SER A 83 14.13 35.99 27.10
CA SER A 83 13.83 36.01 28.54
C SER A 83 13.14 34.72 28.98
N GLU A 84 13.30 34.33 30.25
CA GLU A 84 12.70 33.10 30.79
C GLU A 84 11.19 33.02 30.57
N SER A 85 10.49 34.16 30.71
CA SER A 85 9.05 34.28 30.46
C SER A 85 8.63 34.07 29.00
N ARG A 86 9.51 34.36 28.03
CA ARG A 86 9.20 34.28 26.59
C ARG A 86 9.75 33.02 25.93
N ARG A 87 10.73 32.35 26.56
CA ARG A 87 11.39 31.16 26.02
C ARG A 87 10.40 30.05 25.61
N PRO A 88 9.37 29.68 26.38
CA PRO A 88 8.43 28.64 25.98
C PRO A 88 7.67 28.97 24.69
N ALA A 89 7.13 30.18 24.58
CA ALA A 89 6.40 30.64 23.40
C ALA A 89 7.30 30.74 22.16
N SER A 90 8.52 31.25 22.32
CA SER A 90 9.50 31.34 21.23
C SER A 90 9.95 29.94 20.74
N THR A 91 10.24 29.02 21.65
CA THR A 91 10.61 27.64 21.30
C THR A 91 9.45 26.91 20.64
N ARG A 92 8.22 27.07 21.15
CA ARG A 92 7.02 26.55 20.50
C ARG A 92 6.90 27.07 19.07
N ALA A 93 7.02 28.38 18.83
CA ALA A 93 6.88 28.96 17.49
C ALA A 93 7.90 28.41 16.46
N LEU A 94 9.13 28.06 16.90
CA LEU A 94 10.13 27.43 16.04
C LEU A 94 9.75 25.99 15.65
N PHE A 95 9.11 25.26 16.56
CA PHE A 95 8.68 23.88 16.35
C PHE A 95 7.33 23.80 15.63
N HIS A 96 6.31 24.46 16.19
CA HIS A 96 4.93 24.50 15.71
C HIS A 96 4.33 25.91 15.79
N SER A 97 3.70 26.35 14.70
CA SER A 97 2.90 27.57 14.67
C SER A 97 1.47 27.23 14.28
N SER A 98 0.50 27.62 15.12
CA SER A 98 -0.94 27.47 14.88
C SER A 98 -1.54 28.60 14.05
N SER A 99 -0.73 29.54 13.55
CA SER A 99 -1.21 30.67 12.76
C SER A 99 -1.83 30.19 11.43
N GLN A 100 -3.13 30.40 11.28
CA GLN A 100 -3.88 30.21 10.02
C GLN A 100 -3.70 31.38 9.03
N SER A 101 -2.76 32.30 9.27
CA SER A 101 -2.41 33.31 8.26
C SER A 101 -1.93 32.60 7.00
N SER A 102 -2.47 32.98 5.84
CA SER A 102 -2.38 32.35 4.51
C SER A 102 -0.96 32.19 3.89
N GLY A 103 0.10 32.17 4.70
CA GLY A 103 1.49 32.03 4.28
C GLY A 103 2.25 30.98 5.09
N ASN A 104 3.37 30.52 4.54
CA ASN A 104 4.27 29.56 5.19
C ASN A 104 4.72 30.10 6.56
N THR A 105 4.38 29.40 7.63
CA THR A 105 4.80 29.78 9.00
C THR A 105 6.29 29.60 9.20
N GLY A 106 6.92 28.76 8.37
CA GLY A 106 8.34 28.41 8.48
C GLY A 106 8.67 27.57 9.71
N CYS A 107 7.67 27.15 10.50
CA CYS A 107 7.91 26.26 11.63
C CYS A 107 8.37 24.88 11.14
N MET A 108 9.12 24.18 11.99
CA MET A 108 9.71 22.89 11.65
C MET A 108 8.67 21.86 11.23
N LEU A 109 7.57 21.71 12.00
CA LEU A 109 6.54 20.70 11.71
C LEU A 109 5.90 20.90 10.33
N GLU A 110 5.67 22.14 9.92
CA GLU A 110 5.11 22.43 8.60
C GLU A 110 6.07 22.01 7.48
N GLN A 111 7.36 22.29 7.63
CA GLN A 111 8.37 21.92 6.64
C GLN A 111 8.55 20.41 6.51
N VAL A 112 8.60 19.70 7.65
CA VAL A 112 8.71 18.24 7.67
C VAL A 112 7.46 17.62 7.06
N ALA A 113 6.26 18.11 7.41
CA ALA A 113 5.00 17.67 6.80
C ALA A 113 5.02 17.83 5.26
N ARG A 114 5.40 19.01 4.78
CA ARG A 114 5.49 19.30 3.34
C ARG A 114 6.47 18.36 2.62
N HIS A 115 7.66 18.15 3.18
CA HIS A 115 8.64 17.27 2.56
C HIS A 115 8.19 15.81 2.53
N VAL A 116 7.60 15.30 3.62
CA VAL A 116 7.05 13.93 3.67
C VAL A 116 5.94 13.76 2.63
N ILE A 117 4.94 14.64 2.61
CA ILE A 117 3.80 14.54 1.69
C ILE A 117 4.25 14.66 0.23
N LYS A 118 5.11 15.63 -0.08
CA LYS A 118 5.58 15.86 -1.45
C LYS A 118 6.51 14.74 -1.92
N GLY A 119 7.40 14.27 -1.05
CA GLY A 119 8.29 13.15 -1.37
C GLY A 119 7.52 11.84 -1.60
N LEU A 120 6.47 11.58 -0.82
CA LEU A 120 5.54 10.48 -1.06
C LEU A 120 4.80 10.62 -2.40
N GLN A 121 4.40 11.84 -2.80
CA GLN A 121 3.78 12.08 -4.11
C GLN A 121 4.77 11.83 -5.25
N ILE A 122 6.00 12.32 -5.15
CA ILE A 122 7.06 12.07 -6.15
C ILE A 122 7.28 10.56 -6.34
N ALA A 123 7.29 9.79 -5.24
CA ALA A 123 7.42 8.34 -5.31
C ALA A 123 6.23 7.67 -6.01
N VAL A 124 5.00 8.15 -5.81
CA VAL A 124 3.79 7.66 -6.52
C VAL A 124 3.87 7.96 -8.01
N ASP A 125 4.30 9.16 -8.38
CA ASP A 125 4.45 9.56 -9.78
C ASP A 125 5.52 8.68 -10.46
N GLY A 126 6.65 8.47 -9.78
CA GLY A 126 7.73 7.58 -10.22
C GLY A 126 7.28 6.12 -10.34
N CYS A 127 6.51 5.62 -9.37
CA CYS A 127 5.92 4.28 -9.42
C CYS A 127 4.98 4.12 -10.63
N THR A 128 4.14 5.12 -10.88
CA THR A 128 3.18 5.08 -11.99
C THR A 128 3.89 5.03 -13.34
N ALA A 129 4.90 5.88 -13.54
CA ALA A 129 5.74 5.86 -14.74
C ALA A 129 6.54 4.55 -14.89
N GLY A 130 7.05 4.02 -13.77
CA GLY A 130 7.76 2.74 -13.72
C GLY A 130 6.88 1.56 -14.11
N CYS A 131 5.64 1.50 -13.61
CA CYS A 131 4.68 0.46 -13.96
C CYS A 131 4.27 0.48 -15.44
N GLN A 132 4.26 1.66 -16.09
CA GLN A 132 3.99 1.77 -17.52
C GLN A 132 5.13 1.22 -18.39
N THR A 133 6.37 1.28 -17.91
CA THR A 133 7.57 0.89 -18.66
C THR A 133 8.15 -0.46 -18.25
N GLY A 134 7.68 -1.04 -17.14
CA GLY A 134 8.17 -2.28 -16.56
C GLY A 134 7.53 -3.55 -17.09
N THR A 135 6.84 -3.53 -18.23
CA THR A 135 6.14 -4.69 -18.80
C THR A 135 7.14 -5.82 -19.12
N ILE A 136 6.86 -7.03 -18.64
CA ILE A 136 7.70 -8.20 -18.83
C ILE A 136 7.11 -9.04 -19.95
N SER A 137 7.90 -9.29 -21.00
CA SER A 137 7.52 -10.19 -22.09
C SER A 137 7.44 -11.63 -21.59
N SER A 138 6.40 -12.35 -22.02
CA SER A 138 6.22 -13.76 -21.67
C SER A 138 7.28 -14.69 -22.26
N GLU A 139 8.05 -14.24 -23.25
CA GLU A 139 9.19 -14.99 -23.82
C GLU A 139 10.28 -15.28 -22.77
N VAL A 140 10.40 -14.41 -21.76
CA VAL A 140 11.35 -14.57 -20.65
C VAL A 140 10.94 -15.73 -19.72
N ALA A 141 9.68 -16.17 -19.77
CA ALA A 141 9.13 -17.19 -18.88
C ALA A 141 9.75 -18.59 -19.06
N ARG A 142 10.48 -18.83 -20.15
CA ARG A 142 11.21 -20.09 -20.39
C ARG A 142 12.35 -20.32 -19.38
N ASP A 143 12.86 -19.25 -18.77
CA ASP A 143 13.91 -19.31 -17.76
C ASP A 143 13.43 -18.62 -16.48
N ARG A 144 13.06 -19.42 -15.48
CA ARG A 144 12.52 -18.93 -14.20
C ARG A 144 13.47 -17.96 -13.48
N THR A 145 14.79 -18.11 -13.67
CA THR A 145 15.78 -17.23 -13.03
C THR A 145 15.82 -15.87 -13.69
N LYS A 146 15.82 -15.84 -15.03
CA LYS A 146 15.73 -14.58 -15.79
C LYS A 146 14.40 -13.88 -15.53
N LEU A 147 13.32 -14.64 -15.47
CA LEU A 147 12.00 -14.11 -15.17
C LEU A 147 11.94 -13.48 -13.78
N ALA A 148 12.48 -14.16 -12.76
CA ALA A 148 12.55 -13.61 -11.41
C ALA A 148 13.30 -12.27 -11.39
N ARG A 149 14.48 -12.20 -12.03
CA ARG A 149 15.25 -10.94 -12.11
C ARG A 149 14.50 -9.82 -12.85
N ALA A 150 13.80 -10.15 -13.94
CA ALA A 150 12.99 -9.19 -14.67
C ALA A 150 11.81 -8.67 -13.83
N ALA A 151 11.17 -9.55 -13.07
CA ALA A 151 10.11 -9.20 -12.12
C ALA A 151 10.61 -8.28 -11.01
N GLU A 152 11.77 -8.58 -10.42
CA GLU A 152 12.40 -7.74 -9.41
C GLU A 152 12.72 -6.35 -9.95
N GLU A 153 13.25 -6.26 -11.17
CA GLU A 153 13.55 -4.99 -11.81
C GLU A 153 12.28 -4.19 -12.14
N ALA A 154 11.21 -4.84 -12.59
CA ALA A 154 9.92 -4.19 -12.83
C ALA A 154 9.33 -3.62 -11.53
N VAL A 155 9.35 -4.40 -10.45
CA VAL A 155 8.91 -3.96 -9.12
C VAL A 155 9.80 -2.84 -8.59
N ARG A 156 11.13 -2.92 -8.79
CA ARG A 156 12.09 -1.89 -8.40
C ARG A 156 11.81 -0.56 -9.09
N LYS A 157 11.49 -0.57 -10.39
CA LYS A 157 11.10 0.62 -11.15
C LYS A 157 9.72 1.13 -10.76
N GLY A 158 8.80 0.28 -10.32
CA GLY A 158 7.45 0.66 -9.93
C GLY A 158 7.26 0.73 -8.41
N LEU A 159 6.51 -0.23 -7.89
CA LEU A 159 6.02 -0.31 -6.51
C LEU A 159 7.08 -0.08 -5.43
N ARG A 160 8.33 -0.53 -5.65
CA ARG A 160 9.42 -0.38 -4.67
C ARG A 160 9.72 1.08 -4.33
N GLN A 161 9.59 2.01 -5.29
CA GLN A 161 9.83 3.42 -5.03
C GLN A 161 8.94 3.97 -3.90
N VAL A 162 7.67 3.56 -3.89
CA VAL A 162 6.72 3.98 -2.85
C VAL A 162 7.00 3.26 -1.53
N LEU A 163 7.34 1.96 -1.58
CA LEU A 163 7.70 1.21 -0.38
C LEU A 163 8.92 1.81 0.33
N ASP A 164 9.96 2.19 -0.41
CA ASP A 164 11.15 2.86 0.15
C ASP A 164 10.79 4.23 0.74
N ALA A 165 9.95 5.02 0.06
CA ALA A 165 9.49 6.30 0.58
C ALA A 165 8.65 6.15 1.87
N VAL A 166 7.81 5.11 1.95
CA VAL A 166 7.02 4.80 3.16
C VAL A 166 7.92 4.42 4.32
N HIS A 167 8.96 3.62 4.05
CA HIS A 167 9.96 3.28 5.07
C HIS A 167 10.65 4.54 5.62
N VAL A 168 11.14 5.41 4.73
CA VAL A 168 11.75 6.69 5.13
C VAL A 168 10.76 7.58 5.90
N ALA A 169 9.49 7.64 5.49
CA ALA A 169 8.49 8.41 6.22
C ALA A 169 8.29 7.90 7.66
N GLY A 170 8.36 6.58 7.88
CA GLY A 170 8.35 5.97 9.21
C GLY A 170 9.53 6.40 10.07
N ASP A 171 10.74 6.37 9.51
CA ASP A 171 11.95 6.82 10.20
C ASP A 171 11.90 8.31 10.56
N VAL A 172 11.37 9.15 9.67
CA VAL A 172 11.18 10.59 9.93
C VAL A 172 10.25 10.83 11.10
N VAL A 173 9.16 10.06 11.20
CA VAL A 173 8.24 10.11 12.35
C VAL A 173 8.98 9.82 13.66
N VAL A 174 9.78 8.75 13.68
CA VAL A 174 10.56 8.35 14.87
C VAL A 174 11.58 9.42 15.23
N GLN A 175 12.37 9.90 14.27
CA GLN A 175 13.38 10.94 14.51
C GLN A 175 12.76 12.25 15.00
N LEU A 176 11.59 12.64 14.46
CA LEU A 176 10.90 13.84 14.88
C LEU A 176 10.38 13.75 16.32
N GLN A 177 9.87 12.59 16.72
CA GLN A 177 9.44 12.35 18.10
C GLN A 177 10.63 12.43 19.07
N VAL A 178 11.77 11.83 18.71
CA VAL A 178 13.01 11.93 19.50
C VAL A 178 13.48 13.37 19.59
N HIS A 179 13.49 14.11 18.48
CA HIS A 179 13.86 15.53 18.43
C HIS A 179 12.97 16.38 19.36
N TYR A 180 11.65 16.16 19.34
CA TYR A 180 10.74 16.85 20.26
C TYR A 180 11.13 16.61 21.72
N GLN A 181 11.34 15.34 22.12
CA GLN A 181 11.66 14.99 23.50
C GLN A 181 13.01 15.57 23.97
N GLN A 182 14.02 15.57 23.10
CA GLN A 182 15.37 16.00 23.47
C GLN A 182 15.57 17.51 23.39
N GLU A 183 15.02 18.16 22.36
CA GLU A 183 15.36 19.55 22.04
C GLU A 183 14.23 20.54 22.34
N VAL A 184 12.96 20.10 22.33
CA VAL A 184 11.81 21.02 22.46
C VAL A 184 11.16 20.92 23.85
N ALA A 185 10.82 19.70 24.28
CA ALA A 185 10.13 19.42 25.53
C ALA A 185 10.78 20.08 26.77
N PRO A 186 12.12 20.09 26.94
CA PRO A 186 12.76 20.74 28.09
C PRO A 186 12.52 22.25 28.22
N HIS A 187 12.07 22.91 27.15
CA HIS A 187 11.90 24.36 27.11
C HIS A 187 10.43 24.80 27.09
N VAL A 188 9.50 23.89 26.84
CA VAL A 188 8.05 24.15 26.87
C VAL A 188 7.35 23.43 28.03
N GLY A 189 7.99 22.39 28.60
CA GLY A 189 7.45 21.58 29.68
C GLY A 189 7.08 22.42 30.90
N GLY A 190 5.89 22.17 31.44
CA GLY A 190 5.36 22.89 32.60
C GLY A 190 4.60 24.18 32.24
N VAL A 191 4.65 24.64 30.98
CA VAL A 191 3.78 25.71 30.49
C VAL A 191 2.65 25.11 29.65
N ARG A 192 1.53 24.84 30.33
CA ARG A 192 0.38 24.07 29.81
C ARG A 192 -0.03 24.43 28.37
N ASN A 193 -0.15 25.72 28.05
CA ASN A 193 -0.63 26.14 26.73
C ASN A 193 0.41 25.87 25.63
N GLU A 194 1.69 26.11 25.90
CA GLU A 194 2.78 25.96 24.92
C GLU A 194 3.07 24.49 24.66
N GLU A 195 3.09 23.68 25.73
CA GLU A 195 3.24 22.23 25.63
C GLU A 195 2.08 21.59 24.87
N MET A 196 0.84 21.99 25.15
CA MET A 196 -0.36 21.48 24.47
C MET A 196 -0.36 21.80 22.96
N GLU A 197 0.06 23.01 22.57
CA GLU A 197 0.17 23.39 21.16
C GLU A 197 1.22 22.55 20.42
N CYS A 198 2.40 22.32 21.03
CA CYS A 198 3.42 21.46 20.44
C CYS A 198 2.94 20.02 20.25
N VAL A 199 2.28 19.45 21.28
CA VAL A 199 1.73 18.08 21.23
C VAL A 199 0.63 17.97 20.18
N THR A 200 -0.25 18.96 20.10
CA THR A 200 -1.33 19.01 19.10
C THR A 200 -0.77 19.11 17.68
N GLY A 201 0.24 19.96 17.47
CA GLY A 201 0.95 20.07 16.19
C GLY A 201 1.61 18.75 15.78
N LEU A 202 2.30 18.09 16.71
CA LEU A 202 2.94 16.79 16.46
C LEU A 202 1.88 15.74 16.10
N ALA A 203 0.77 15.67 16.83
CA ALA A 203 -0.34 14.77 16.53
C ALA A 203 -0.94 15.04 15.13
N ALA A 204 -1.10 16.31 14.75
CA ALA A 204 -1.57 16.70 13.43
C ALA A 204 -0.59 16.26 12.32
N PHE A 205 0.72 16.43 12.53
CA PHE A 205 1.75 15.93 11.62
C PHE A 205 1.66 14.40 11.46
N LEU A 206 1.59 13.65 12.56
CA LEU A 206 1.51 12.19 12.52
C LEU A 206 0.30 11.72 11.70
N LYS A 207 -0.86 12.34 11.92
CA LYS A 207 -2.08 12.07 11.16
C LYS A 207 -1.91 12.38 9.67
N ALA A 208 -1.26 13.50 9.34
CA ALA A 208 -1.02 13.89 7.95
C ALA A 208 -0.05 12.93 7.24
N ALA A 209 1.08 12.58 7.87
CA ALA A 209 2.05 11.63 7.34
C ALA A 209 1.41 10.26 7.11
N GLN A 210 0.64 9.78 8.09
CA GLN A 210 -0.11 8.52 7.99
C GLN A 210 -1.14 8.54 6.84
N SER A 211 -1.92 9.61 6.71
CA SER A 211 -2.86 9.76 5.59
C SER A 211 -2.13 9.75 4.24
N GLY A 212 -0.97 10.40 4.17
CA GLY A 212 -0.08 10.38 3.00
C GLY A 212 0.36 8.96 2.64
N VAL A 213 0.92 8.22 3.61
CA VAL A 213 1.38 6.83 3.42
C VAL A 213 0.26 5.92 2.89
N VAL A 214 -0.93 5.98 3.50
CA VAL A 214 -2.09 5.17 3.07
C VAL A 214 -2.49 5.51 1.64
N LYS A 215 -2.56 6.80 1.29
CA LYS A 215 -2.88 7.24 -0.07
C LYS A 215 -1.84 6.77 -1.07
N SER A 216 -0.55 6.92 -0.76
CA SER A 216 0.54 6.54 -1.64
C SER A 216 0.59 5.04 -1.89
N LEU A 217 0.44 4.21 -0.86
CA LEU A 217 0.42 2.75 -1.04
C LEU A 217 -0.81 2.31 -1.86
N SER A 218 -1.98 2.89 -1.61
CA SER A 218 -3.18 2.58 -2.41
C SER A 218 -3.01 2.96 -3.89
N ALA A 219 -2.43 4.13 -4.17
CA ALA A 219 -2.12 4.56 -5.53
C ALA A 219 -1.08 3.64 -6.20
N ALA A 220 -0.02 3.28 -5.47
CA ALA A 220 1.02 2.38 -5.96
C ALA A 220 0.46 0.98 -6.31
N LEU A 221 -0.37 0.40 -5.45
CA LEU A 221 -1.04 -0.86 -5.74
C LEU A 221 -1.98 -0.75 -6.94
N THR A 222 -2.66 0.39 -7.11
CA THR A 222 -3.51 0.62 -8.28
C THR A 222 -2.69 0.63 -9.57
N ALA A 223 -1.54 1.32 -9.60
CA ALA A 223 -0.64 1.31 -10.75
C ALA A 223 -0.04 -0.08 -11.01
N PHE A 224 0.39 -0.77 -9.95
CA PHE A 224 0.96 -2.12 -10.02
C PHE A 224 -0.04 -3.14 -10.60
N PHE A 225 -1.27 -3.18 -10.10
CA PHE A 225 -2.28 -4.10 -10.62
C PHE A 225 -2.77 -3.72 -12.02
N GLY A 226 -2.77 -2.42 -12.37
CA GLY A 226 -3.02 -1.99 -13.76
C GLY A 226 -1.96 -2.50 -14.74
N GLN A 227 -0.69 -2.52 -14.32
CA GLN A 227 0.39 -3.14 -15.10
C GLN A 227 0.19 -4.65 -15.24
N MET A 228 -0.11 -5.36 -14.14
CA MET A 228 -0.37 -6.81 -14.19
C MET A 228 -1.56 -7.14 -15.09
N GLU A 229 -2.64 -6.37 -15.02
CA GLU A 229 -3.79 -6.52 -15.91
C GLU A 229 -3.38 -6.36 -17.38
N THR A 230 -2.57 -5.35 -17.68
CA THR A 230 -2.07 -5.09 -19.04
C THR A 230 -1.24 -6.27 -19.56
N VAL A 231 -0.33 -6.80 -18.74
CA VAL A 231 0.49 -7.97 -19.07
C VAL A 231 -0.39 -9.19 -19.34
N LEU A 232 -1.29 -9.53 -18.41
CA LEU A 232 -2.20 -10.67 -18.57
C LEU A 232 -3.04 -10.53 -19.84
N ARG A 233 -3.56 -9.32 -20.13
CA ARG A 233 -4.36 -9.03 -21.34
C ARG A 233 -3.56 -9.18 -22.64
N ALA A 234 -2.28 -8.80 -22.63
CA ALA A 234 -1.44 -8.82 -23.82
C ALA A 234 -0.85 -10.21 -24.11
N GLU A 235 -0.45 -10.92 -23.05
CA GLU A 235 0.35 -12.14 -23.18
C GLU A 235 -0.50 -13.42 -23.17
N GLN A 236 -1.62 -13.46 -22.44
CA GLN A 236 -2.46 -14.66 -22.34
C GLN A 236 -3.36 -14.81 -23.57
N ARG A 237 -3.18 -15.91 -24.33
CA ARG A 237 -3.87 -16.13 -25.61
C ARG A 237 -5.07 -17.06 -25.44
N ARG A 238 -6.12 -16.82 -26.23
CA ARG A 238 -7.31 -17.70 -26.25
C ARG A 238 -6.97 -19.14 -26.63
N SER A 239 -6.03 -19.33 -27.54
CA SER A 239 -5.58 -20.67 -27.99
C SER A 239 -4.93 -21.50 -26.87
N GLU A 240 -4.48 -20.88 -25.78
CA GLU A 240 -3.92 -21.62 -24.63
C GLU A 240 -5.00 -22.32 -23.79
N PHE A 241 -6.23 -21.81 -23.84
CA PHE A 241 -7.40 -22.40 -23.19
C PHE A 241 -8.38 -23.06 -24.16
N MET A 242 -8.14 -22.91 -25.46
CA MET A 242 -8.80 -23.61 -26.56
C MET A 242 -7.76 -24.20 -27.52
N PRO A 243 -6.89 -25.11 -27.04
CA PRO A 243 -5.85 -25.71 -27.88
C PRO A 243 -6.46 -26.62 -28.97
N PRO A 244 -5.78 -26.78 -30.12
CA PRO A 244 -6.09 -27.86 -31.06
C PRO A 244 -5.87 -29.23 -30.41
N GLU A 245 -6.59 -30.27 -30.88
CA GLU A 245 -6.55 -31.62 -30.30
C GLU A 245 -5.15 -32.28 -30.31
N SER A 246 -4.20 -31.78 -31.12
CA SER A 246 -2.87 -32.36 -31.31
C SER A 246 -1.74 -31.67 -30.52
N ASP A 247 -2.03 -30.69 -29.67
CA ASP A 247 -0.99 -29.86 -29.04
C ASP A 247 -0.45 -30.48 -27.73
N SER A 248 0.87 -30.63 -27.62
CA SER A 248 1.56 -31.19 -26.44
C SER A 248 1.99 -30.13 -25.42
N MET A 249 1.73 -28.85 -25.67
CA MET A 249 2.04 -27.71 -24.76
C MET A 249 1.18 -27.67 -23.47
N MET A 250 0.57 -28.79 -23.09
CA MET A 250 -0.55 -28.89 -22.14
C MET A 250 -0.15 -29.24 -20.70
N GLU A 251 1.09 -29.67 -20.49
CA GLU A 251 1.57 -30.11 -19.17
C GLU A 251 2.25 -28.99 -18.36
N SER A 252 2.23 -27.75 -18.86
CA SER A 252 2.92 -26.62 -18.23
C SER A 252 2.00 -25.40 -18.04
N PRO A 253 2.23 -24.60 -16.98
CA PRO A 253 1.55 -23.32 -16.80
C PRO A 253 1.74 -22.40 -18.02
N THR A 254 0.82 -21.46 -18.22
CA THR A 254 0.99 -20.47 -19.28
C THR A 254 2.13 -19.51 -18.96
N PRO A 255 2.83 -19.01 -20.00
CA PRO A 255 3.84 -17.98 -19.82
C PRO A 255 3.33 -16.74 -19.08
N ALA A 256 2.09 -16.29 -19.33
CA ALA A 256 1.53 -15.14 -18.62
C ALA A 256 1.29 -15.42 -17.13
N CYS A 257 0.88 -16.65 -16.77
CA CYS A 257 0.79 -17.07 -15.37
C CYS A 257 2.15 -16.97 -14.67
N LEU A 258 3.20 -17.51 -15.28
CA LEU A 258 4.54 -17.46 -14.72
C LEU A 258 5.00 -16.01 -14.51
N VAL A 259 4.78 -15.13 -15.49
CA VAL A 259 5.11 -13.70 -15.36
C VAL A 259 4.35 -13.04 -14.21
N ALA A 260 3.04 -13.29 -14.10
CA ALA A 260 2.22 -12.75 -13.03
C ALA A 260 2.68 -13.24 -11.65
N VAL A 261 2.99 -14.54 -11.51
CA VAL A 261 3.49 -15.15 -10.27
C VAL A 261 4.85 -14.59 -9.86
N ALA A 262 5.79 -14.47 -10.80
CA ALA A 262 7.10 -13.89 -10.53
C ALA A 262 6.99 -12.43 -10.08
N THR A 263 6.15 -11.64 -10.76
CA THR A 263 5.92 -10.22 -10.45
C THR A 263 5.25 -10.04 -9.08
N LEU A 264 4.26 -10.87 -8.78
CA LEU A 264 3.59 -10.92 -7.47
C LEU A 264 4.60 -11.26 -6.36
N THR A 265 5.41 -12.31 -6.55
CA THR A 265 6.43 -12.74 -5.60
C THR A 265 7.45 -11.63 -5.32
N ALA A 266 7.91 -10.94 -6.36
CA ALA A 266 8.83 -9.81 -6.23
C ALA A 266 8.19 -8.64 -5.46
N ALA A 267 6.91 -8.33 -5.70
CA ALA A 267 6.18 -7.28 -4.99
C ALA A 267 6.07 -7.56 -3.50
N LEU A 268 5.81 -8.80 -3.13
CA LEU A 268 5.70 -9.24 -1.73
C LEU A 268 7.05 -9.24 -1.03
N ARG A 269 8.11 -9.69 -1.71
CA ARG A 269 9.48 -9.60 -1.20
C ARG A 269 9.85 -8.15 -0.92
N ALA A 270 9.58 -7.25 -1.86
CA ALA A 270 9.79 -5.82 -1.68
C ALA A 270 8.97 -5.28 -0.49
N GLY A 271 7.72 -5.73 -0.32
CA GLY A 271 6.89 -5.40 0.83
C GLY A 271 7.51 -5.85 2.15
N GLY A 272 8.00 -7.09 2.22
CA GLY A 272 8.64 -7.66 3.43
C GLY A 272 9.98 -7.01 3.80
N GLU A 273 10.65 -6.37 2.84
CA GLU A 273 11.88 -5.58 3.08
C GLU A 273 11.59 -4.17 3.60
N ALA A 274 10.45 -3.57 3.23
CA ALA A 274 10.12 -2.20 3.57
C ALA A 274 9.15 -2.05 4.76
N LEU A 275 8.29 -3.05 4.95
CA LEU A 275 7.21 -3.05 5.94
C LEU A 275 7.41 -4.17 6.96
N ASN A 276 6.91 -3.98 8.17
CA ASN A 276 7.03 -4.96 9.25
C ASN A 276 5.71 -5.12 10.03
N GLY A 277 5.64 -6.22 10.79
CA GLY A 277 4.53 -6.49 11.70
C GLY A 277 3.15 -6.40 11.02
N PRO A 278 2.17 -5.75 11.64
CA PRO A 278 0.83 -5.67 11.07
C PRO A 278 0.71 -4.79 9.81
N ASN A 279 1.69 -3.91 9.54
CA ASN A 279 1.71 -3.17 8.28
C ASN A 279 2.00 -4.09 7.10
N LEU A 280 2.96 -5.01 7.28
CA LEU A 280 3.26 -6.05 6.30
C LEU A 280 2.07 -7.00 6.10
N GLN A 281 1.41 -7.42 7.19
CA GLN A 281 0.24 -8.29 7.10
C GLN A 281 -0.91 -7.65 6.31
N ALA A 282 -1.20 -6.37 6.59
CA ALA A 282 -2.24 -5.63 5.88
C ALA A 282 -1.89 -5.39 4.40
N PHE A 283 -0.62 -5.13 4.09
CA PHE A 283 -0.13 -5.02 2.72
C PHE A 283 -0.30 -6.35 1.97
N ASN A 284 0.15 -7.46 2.57
CA ASN A 284 0.03 -8.79 1.96
C ASN A 284 -1.45 -9.13 1.70
N ALA A 285 -2.34 -8.94 2.68
CA ALA A 285 -3.77 -9.20 2.51
C ALA A 285 -4.38 -8.39 1.35
N GLU A 286 -4.08 -7.09 1.25
CA GLU A 286 -4.57 -6.24 0.15
C GLU A 286 -4.03 -6.71 -1.22
N VAL A 287 -2.76 -7.11 -1.28
CA VAL A 287 -2.14 -7.64 -2.51
C VAL A 287 -2.81 -8.94 -2.95
N VAL A 288 -3.04 -9.88 -2.04
CA VAL A 288 -3.70 -11.16 -2.38
C VAL A 288 -5.15 -10.92 -2.80
N GLN A 289 -5.90 -10.11 -2.05
CA GLN A 289 -7.29 -9.78 -2.38
C GLN A 289 -7.42 -9.12 -3.78
N ARG A 290 -6.53 -8.19 -4.13
CA ARG A 290 -6.55 -7.55 -5.45
C ARG A 290 -6.10 -8.49 -6.56
N MET A 291 -5.12 -9.35 -6.30
CA MET A 291 -4.71 -10.38 -7.25
C MET A 291 -5.86 -11.36 -7.52
N HIS A 292 -6.61 -11.74 -6.48
CA HIS A 292 -7.78 -12.59 -6.61
C HIS A 292 -8.83 -11.97 -7.54
N ALA A 293 -9.23 -10.73 -7.26
CA ALA A 293 -10.20 -10.02 -8.09
C ALA A 293 -9.71 -9.88 -9.55
N LEU A 294 -8.43 -9.57 -9.75
CA LEU A 294 -7.82 -9.47 -11.08
C LEU A 294 -7.87 -10.79 -11.84
N LEU A 295 -7.47 -11.90 -11.21
CA LEU A 295 -7.45 -13.21 -11.85
C LEU A 295 -8.86 -13.69 -12.23
N LEU A 296 -9.84 -13.57 -11.33
CA LEU A 296 -11.22 -13.94 -11.64
C LEU A 296 -11.76 -13.16 -12.83
N ALA A 297 -11.61 -11.82 -12.81
CA ALA A 297 -12.06 -10.97 -13.89
C ALA A 297 -11.32 -11.27 -15.21
N HIS A 298 -10.03 -11.62 -15.14
CA HIS A 298 -9.24 -12.00 -16.30
C HIS A 298 -9.72 -13.33 -16.92
N LEU A 299 -9.87 -14.37 -16.10
CA LEU A 299 -10.25 -15.72 -16.53
C LEU A 299 -11.67 -15.80 -17.08
N GLN A 300 -12.61 -15.01 -16.54
CA GLN A 300 -13.99 -14.92 -17.04
C GLN A 300 -14.12 -14.42 -18.48
N ARG A 301 -13.04 -13.93 -19.10
CA ARG A 301 -13.02 -13.46 -20.50
C ARG A 301 -12.73 -14.58 -21.50
N PHE A 302 -12.44 -15.79 -21.01
CA PHE A 302 -12.07 -16.93 -21.83
C PHE A 302 -13.19 -17.95 -21.90
N THR A 303 -13.14 -18.74 -22.98
CA THR A 303 -13.86 -20.00 -23.10
C THR A 303 -12.83 -21.11 -22.98
N PHE A 304 -13.19 -22.20 -22.32
CA PHE A 304 -12.28 -23.30 -21.99
C PHE A 304 -12.78 -24.59 -22.63
N SER A 305 -11.87 -25.26 -23.34
CA SER A 305 -12.01 -26.68 -23.60
C SER A 305 -11.64 -27.49 -22.36
N GLN A 306 -12.04 -28.76 -22.31
CA GLN A 306 -11.66 -29.63 -21.20
C GLN A 306 -10.12 -29.69 -21.06
N THR A 307 -9.40 -29.76 -22.19
CA THR A 307 -7.94 -29.76 -22.23
C THR A 307 -7.37 -28.41 -21.80
N GLY A 308 -7.94 -27.28 -22.25
CA GLY A 308 -7.53 -25.95 -21.80
C GLY A 308 -7.74 -25.73 -20.30
N ALA A 309 -8.80 -26.31 -19.72
CA ALA A 309 -9.05 -26.29 -18.29
C ALA A 309 -8.00 -27.09 -17.48
N LEU A 310 -7.44 -28.17 -18.04
CA LEU A 310 -6.29 -28.86 -17.44
C LEU A 310 -5.06 -27.96 -17.40
N ARG A 311 -4.83 -27.15 -18.44
CA ARG A 311 -3.75 -26.16 -18.40
C ARG A 311 -3.99 -25.07 -17.36
N LEU A 312 -5.21 -24.57 -17.25
CA LEU A 312 -5.60 -23.64 -16.18
C LEU A 312 -5.36 -24.23 -14.78
N LYS A 313 -5.53 -25.54 -14.59
CA LYS A 313 -5.21 -26.21 -13.31
C LYS A 313 -3.73 -26.04 -12.92
N HIS A 314 -2.82 -26.05 -13.90
CA HIS A 314 -1.40 -25.76 -13.65
C HIS A 314 -1.20 -24.29 -13.25
N ASP A 315 -1.85 -23.35 -13.94
CA ASP A 315 -1.81 -21.92 -13.57
C ASP A 315 -2.32 -21.69 -12.14
N VAL A 316 -3.47 -22.25 -11.78
CA VAL A 316 -4.06 -22.15 -10.43
C VAL A 316 -3.13 -22.74 -9.37
N SER A 317 -2.36 -23.78 -9.70
CA SER A 317 -1.37 -24.36 -8.79
C SER A 317 -0.21 -23.39 -8.53
N GLU A 318 0.28 -22.72 -9.57
CA GLU A 318 1.33 -21.70 -9.45
C GLU A 318 0.82 -20.47 -8.67
N TYR A 319 -0.38 -19.96 -8.97
CA TYR A 319 -0.99 -18.86 -8.22
C TYR A 319 -1.17 -19.22 -6.74
N SER A 320 -1.69 -20.41 -6.45
CA SER A 320 -1.89 -20.87 -5.06
C SER A 320 -0.56 -21.08 -4.32
N GLY A 321 0.47 -21.56 -5.03
CA GLY A 321 1.82 -21.71 -4.48
C GLY A 321 2.44 -20.38 -4.07
N ALA A 322 2.32 -19.37 -4.94
CA ALA A 322 2.78 -18.01 -4.66
C ALA A 322 2.12 -17.43 -3.41
N VAL A 323 0.81 -17.67 -3.22
CA VAL A 323 0.02 -17.17 -2.11
C VAL A 323 0.34 -17.87 -0.79
N ARG A 324 0.50 -19.19 -0.81
CA ARG A 324 0.89 -19.94 0.39
C ARG A 324 2.24 -19.51 0.97
N GLY A 325 3.19 -19.16 0.10
CA GLY A 325 4.52 -18.71 0.53
C GLY A 325 4.52 -17.41 1.36
N MET A 326 3.39 -16.70 1.46
CA MET A 326 3.30 -15.36 2.04
C MET A 326 2.86 -15.32 3.52
N GLY A 327 2.54 -16.46 4.14
CA GLY A 327 2.20 -16.53 5.57
C GLY A 327 0.85 -15.91 5.99
N GLY A 328 -0.08 -15.70 5.04
CA GLY A 328 -1.41 -15.14 5.29
C GLY A 328 -2.51 -15.90 4.54
N GLY A 329 -3.56 -16.27 5.26
CA GLY A 329 -4.66 -17.11 4.78
C GLY A 329 -5.63 -16.39 3.85
N GLU A 330 -5.58 -16.74 2.58
CA GLU A 330 -6.73 -16.63 1.69
C GLU A 330 -7.01 -17.99 1.06
N GLU A 331 -7.52 -18.90 1.91
CA GLU A 331 -8.19 -20.12 1.44
C GLU A 331 -9.27 -19.79 0.41
N ALA A 332 -9.86 -18.59 0.47
CA ALA A 332 -10.90 -18.13 -0.46
C ALA A 332 -10.43 -18.10 -1.92
N LEU A 333 -9.29 -17.47 -2.24
CA LEU A 333 -8.73 -17.44 -3.59
C LEU A 333 -8.47 -18.85 -4.11
N GLU A 334 -7.80 -19.67 -3.30
CA GLU A 334 -7.46 -21.04 -3.67
C GLU A 334 -8.73 -21.88 -3.86
N THR A 335 -9.74 -21.70 -3.01
CA THR A 335 -11.01 -22.43 -3.06
C THR A 335 -11.82 -22.05 -4.30
N GLU A 336 -11.97 -20.76 -4.58
CA GLU A 336 -12.78 -20.28 -5.70
C GLU A 336 -12.15 -20.65 -7.05
N LEU A 337 -10.84 -20.44 -7.21
CA LEU A 337 -10.14 -20.84 -8.44
C LEU A 337 -10.13 -22.36 -8.64
N LYS A 338 -9.95 -23.15 -7.58
CA LYS A 338 -10.04 -24.62 -7.69
C LYS A 338 -11.45 -25.09 -8.02
N ALA A 339 -12.47 -24.44 -7.48
CA ALA A 339 -13.86 -24.76 -7.78
C ALA A 339 -14.19 -24.47 -9.26
N MET A 340 -13.73 -23.31 -9.77
CA MET A 340 -13.80 -22.98 -11.19
C MET A 340 -13.14 -24.08 -12.04
N VAL A 341 -11.89 -24.44 -11.75
CA VAL A 341 -11.16 -25.49 -12.47
C VAL A 341 -11.89 -26.84 -12.42
N SER A 342 -12.44 -27.22 -11.26
CA SER A 342 -13.21 -28.46 -11.11
C SER A 342 -14.43 -28.49 -12.04
N ILE A 343 -15.18 -27.38 -12.12
CA ILE A 343 -16.33 -27.25 -13.03
C ILE A 343 -15.91 -27.31 -14.50
N LEU A 344 -14.76 -26.73 -14.87
CA LEU A 344 -14.32 -26.69 -16.26
C LEU A 344 -13.79 -28.03 -16.78
N ILE A 345 -13.26 -28.89 -15.91
CA ILE A 345 -12.66 -30.18 -16.30
C ILE A 345 -13.68 -31.32 -16.37
N ILE A 346 -14.75 -31.28 -15.57
CA ILE A 346 -15.63 -32.43 -15.38
C ILE A 346 -16.62 -32.59 -16.55
N SER A 347 -17.08 -33.81 -16.82
CA SER A 347 -18.07 -34.04 -17.89
C SER A 347 -19.44 -33.41 -17.53
N PRO A 348 -20.25 -33.00 -18.52
CA PRO A 348 -21.56 -32.40 -18.26
C PRO A 348 -22.48 -33.23 -17.36
N ALA A 349 -22.47 -34.55 -17.52
CA ALA A 349 -23.31 -35.47 -16.76
C ALA A 349 -23.00 -35.49 -15.25
N SER A 350 -21.76 -35.18 -14.86
CA SER A 350 -21.31 -35.21 -13.47
C SER A 350 -21.37 -33.83 -12.79
N LEU A 351 -21.63 -32.75 -13.53
CA LEU A 351 -21.58 -31.38 -13.00
C LEU A 351 -22.52 -31.16 -11.83
N LEU A 352 -23.77 -31.61 -11.92
CA LEU A 352 -24.77 -31.39 -10.87
C LEU A 352 -24.33 -32.02 -9.54
N GLY A 353 -23.91 -33.29 -9.57
CA GLY A 353 -23.43 -33.98 -8.36
C GLY A 353 -22.15 -33.36 -7.77
N VAL A 354 -21.28 -32.78 -8.59
CA VAL A 354 -20.09 -32.08 -8.11
C VAL A 354 -20.43 -30.73 -7.47
N VAL A 355 -21.34 -29.97 -8.09
CA VAL A 355 -21.81 -28.68 -7.59
C VAL A 355 -22.53 -28.84 -6.26
N ASP A 356 -23.47 -29.77 -6.15
CA ASP A 356 -24.27 -30.01 -4.95
C ASP A 356 -23.48 -30.75 -3.86
N GLY A 357 -22.59 -31.66 -4.27
CA GLY A 357 -21.87 -32.55 -3.37
C GLY A 357 -20.53 -31.99 -2.90
N SER A 358 -19.53 -32.00 -3.79
CA SER A 358 -18.14 -31.70 -3.46
C SER A 358 -17.88 -30.21 -3.27
N LEU A 359 -18.45 -29.37 -4.14
CA LEU A 359 -18.24 -27.92 -4.11
C LEU A 359 -19.22 -27.21 -3.18
N ARG A 360 -20.42 -27.76 -2.98
CA ARG A 360 -21.50 -27.20 -2.15
C ARG A 360 -21.76 -25.72 -2.45
N MET A 361 -21.81 -25.37 -3.74
CA MET A 361 -21.98 -24.00 -4.20
C MET A 361 -23.36 -23.79 -4.82
N SER A 362 -23.86 -22.55 -4.80
CA SER A 362 -25.15 -22.23 -5.40
C SER A 362 -25.14 -22.48 -6.91
N HIS A 363 -26.27 -22.90 -7.47
CA HIS A 363 -26.43 -23.04 -8.92
C HIS A 363 -26.13 -21.75 -9.67
N LYS A 364 -26.53 -20.60 -9.11
CA LYS A 364 -26.23 -19.27 -9.66
C LYS A 364 -24.73 -18.99 -9.76
N ASP A 365 -23.95 -19.32 -8.72
CA ASP A 365 -22.51 -19.10 -8.74
C ASP A 365 -21.81 -20.13 -9.63
N ALA A 366 -22.22 -21.40 -9.56
CA ALA A 366 -21.74 -22.45 -10.47
C ALA A 366 -21.95 -22.07 -11.94
N LEU A 367 -23.13 -21.52 -12.27
CA LEU A 367 -23.49 -21.12 -13.62
C LEU A 367 -22.52 -20.06 -14.19
N ARG A 368 -21.94 -19.19 -13.35
CA ARG A 368 -20.91 -18.22 -13.79
C ARG A 368 -19.67 -18.91 -14.35
N PHE A 369 -19.29 -20.06 -13.81
CA PHE A 369 -18.14 -20.84 -14.30
C PHE A 369 -18.54 -21.81 -15.41
N ILE A 370 -19.72 -22.44 -15.32
CA ILE A 370 -20.23 -23.35 -16.36
C ILE A 370 -20.38 -22.62 -17.71
N GLN A 371 -20.77 -21.34 -17.70
CA GLN A 371 -20.87 -20.50 -18.90
C GLN A 371 -19.54 -20.32 -19.65
N LEU A 372 -18.40 -20.55 -18.99
CA LEU A 372 -17.08 -20.43 -19.59
C LEU A 372 -16.67 -21.69 -20.35
N ARG A 373 -17.44 -22.79 -20.29
CA ARG A 373 -17.11 -24.02 -21.01
C ARG A 373 -17.41 -23.91 -22.50
N GLU A 374 -16.59 -24.54 -23.33
CA GLU A 374 -16.81 -24.61 -24.78
C GLU A 374 -18.14 -25.30 -25.15
N ASP A 375 -18.54 -26.29 -24.36
CA ASP A 375 -19.72 -27.11 -24.58
C ASP A 375 -20.98 -26.54 -23.91
N PHE A 376 -20.92 -25.37 -23.28
CA PHE A 376 -22.03 -24.81 -22.50
C PHE A 376 -23.36 -24.77 -23.26
N LYS A 377 -23.32 -24.38 -24.55
CA LYS A 377 -24.51 -24.26 -25.40
C LYS A 377 -24.98 -25.58 -25.99
N THR A 378 -24.08 -26.55 -26.15
CA THR A 378 -24.32 -27.79 -26.89
C THR A 378 -24.55 -29.00 -25.99
N ALA A 379 -23.93 -29.04 -24.81
CA ALA A 379 -24.05 -30.13 -23.86
C ALA A 379 -25.51 -30.32 -23.39
N ARG A 380 -25.91 -31.60 -23.29
CA ARG A 380 -27.23 -32.02 -22.81
C ARG A 380 -27.08 -33.16 -21.80
N VAL A 381 -27.82 -33.10 -20.70
CA VAL A 381 -27.90 -34.18 -19.70
C VAL A 381 -29.38 -34.52 -19.53
N GLY A 382 -29.74 -35.78 -19.82
CA GLY A 382 -31.15 -36.20 -19.81
C GLY A 382 -32.05 -35.36 -20.73
N GLY A 383 -31.53 -34.91 -21.88
CA GLY A 383 -32.24 -34.05 -22.83
C GLY A 383 -32.35 -32.57 -22.45
N LYS A 384 -31.92 -32.17 -21.24
CA LYS A 384 -31.94 -30.78 -20.77
C LYS A 384 -30.59 -30.10 -21.01
N SER A 385 -30.61 -28.81 -21.35
CA SER A 385 -29.39 -27.99 -21.47
C SER A 385 -28.77 -27.70 -20.10
N LEU A 386 -27.47 -27.42 -20.06
CA LEU A 386 -26.80 -26.97 -18.83
C LEU A 386 -27.45 -25.69 -18.27
N ALA A 387 -27.82 -24.75 -19.14
CA ALA A 387 -28.55 -23.55 -18.72
C ALA A 387 -29.87 -23.91 -18.01
N THR A 388 -30.62 -24.90 -18.50
CA THR A 388 -31.88 -25.33 -17.87
C THR A 388 -31.65 -26.03 -16.53
N ILE A 389 -30.63 -26.87 -16.44
CA ILE A 389 -30.31 -27.64 -15.22
C ILE A 389 -29.92 -26.71 -14.08
N PHE A 390 -29.12 -25.68 -14.38
CA PHE A 390 -28.60 -24.74 -13.39
C PHE A 390 -29.40 -23.42 -13.31
N ALA A 391 -30.54 -23.32 -14.01
CA ALA A 391 -31.49 -22.21 -13.86
C ALA A 391 -32.55 -22.47 -12.79
N SER A 392 -32.74 -23.73 -12.38
CA SER A 392 -33.63 -24.09 -11.28
C SER A 392 -32.87 -23.94 -9.95
N GLU A 393 -33.33 -22.97 -9.15
CA GLU A 393 -32.87 -22.46 -7.84
C GLU A 393 -32.14 -21.12 -7.87
#